data_AF-A0A7M1KUF9-F1
#
_entry.id   AF-A0A7M1KUF9-F1
#
_cell.length_a   1.000
_cell.length_b   1.000
_cell.length_c   1.000
_cell.angle_alpha   90.00
_cell.angle_beta   90.00
_cell.angle_gamma   90.00
#
_symmetry.space_group_name_H-M   'P 1'
#
loop_
_entity.id
_entity.type
_entity.pdbx_description
1 polymer ?
#
loop_
_entity_poly.entity_id
_entity_poly.type
_entity_poly.pdbx_seq_one_letter_code
_entity_poly.pdbx_strand_id
1 'polypeptide(L)'
;MSQVTPQKPKYFLISDAVGSLVNDIFQSVSVQFPSVEFDITNYPFIQHDDMLLPILKQAKIQKASIVASFINKDLNKIAEDYCEMAGIFYLNVLDKLMDQIVSQTNVKPSGKPGIRHQLDDEYYKRIEALEFAVNNDDGQQPKRFIDADIVLLGISRTSKTPLSMYLANMGYKVANLPLVPESRIPDIIYKIERSKIIGLTNDVNVLNKFRRERMRSYGIEDASLYTNDARIEKELAYANKLYEELNCPVINVADRSIEETATLIIMFFNSTKTSG
;
A
#
# COMPACT_ATOMS: atom_id res chain seq x y z
N MET A 1 -25.06 -8.73 -41.45
CA MET A 1 -23.99 -7.82 -40.99
C MET A 1 -23.39 -8.44 -39.74
N SER A 2 -22.21 -9.05 -39.85
CA SER A 2 -21.52 -9.65 -38.71
C SER A 2 -21.09 -8.54 -37.75
N GLN A 3 -21.56 -8.59 -36.52
CA GLN A 3 -21.12 -7.69 -35.46
C GLN A 3 -19.65 -8.02 -35.17
N VAL A 4 -18.75 -7.13 -35.56
CA VAL A 4 -17.33 -7.21 -35.17
C VAL A 4 -17.28 -6.80 -33.70
N THR A 5 -17.11 -7.76 -32.81
CA THR A 5 -16.82 -7.49 -31.39
C THR A 5 -15.53 -6.65 -31.34
N PRO A 6 -15.52 -5.50 -30.65
CA PRO A 6 -14.31 -4.68 -30.56
C PRO A 6 -13.19 -5.51 -29.94
N GLN A 7 -12.08 -5.65 -30.67
CA GLN A 7 -10.94 -6.44 -30.22
C GLN A 7 -10.29 -5.71 -29.04
N LYS A 8 -10.24 -6.36 -27.87
CA LYS A 8 -9.60 -5.83 -26.67
C LYS A 8 -8.14 -5.48 -26.98
N PRO A 9 -7.66 -4.26 -26.65
CA PRO A 9 -6.26 -3.92 -26.78
C PRO A 9 -5.39 -4.92 -26.01
N LYS A 10 -4.43 -5.53 -26.70
CA LYS A 10 -3.55 -6.55 -26.13
C LYS A 10 -2.23 -5.94 -25.67
N TYR A 11 -1.82 -6.25 -24.46
CA TYR A 11 -0.56 -5.79 -23.88
C TYR A 11 0.21 -6.95 -23.26
N PHE A 12 1.49 -7.05 -23.61
CA PHE A 12 2.43 -7.94 -22.94
C PHE A 12 3.28 -7.11 -21.98
N LEU A 13 3.20 -7.43 -20.69
CA LEU A 13 3.98 -6.79 -19.64
C LEU A 13 5.19 -7.67 -19.33
N ILE A 14 6.39 -7.16 -19.58
CA ILE A 14 7.62 -7.96 -19.55
C ILE A 14 8.59 -7.39 -18.50
N SER A 15 9.25 -8.26 -17.74
CA SER A 15 10.25 -7.86 -16.75
C SER A 15 11.37 -8.90 -16.62
N ASP A 16 12.60 -8.45 -16.39
CA ASP A 16 13.72 -9.31 -15.97
C ASP A 16 13.70 -9.63 -14.45
N ALA A 17 12.68 -9.12 -13.75
CA ALA A 17 12.39 -9.39 -12.33
C ALA A 17 10.93 -9.88 -12.16
N VAL A 18 10.36 -9.68 -10.96
CA VAL A 18 9.00 -10.14 -10.61
C VAL A 18 7.90 -9.47 -11.46
N GLY A 19 8.16 -8.27 -12.00
CA GLY A 19 7.21 -7.56 -12.85
C GLY A 19 6.12 -6.76 -12.11
N SER A 20 6.22 -6.59 -10.78
CA SER A 20 5.26 -5.75 -10.03
C SER A 20 5.25 -4.31 -10.53
N LEU A 21 6.42 -3.72 -10.78
CA LEU A 21 6.53 -2.33 -11.25
C LEU A 21 5.76 -2.07 -12.56
N VAL A 22 5.98 -2.91 -13.57
CA VAL A 22 5.30 -2.75 -14.87
C VAL A 22 3.79 -2.99 -14.74
N ASN A 23 3.37 -3.92 -13.87
CA ASN A 23 1.96 -4.12 -13.55
C ASN A 23 1.35 -2.88 -12.88
N ASP A 24 1.98 -2.36 -11.83
CA ASP A 24 1.48 -1.21 -11.06
C ASP A 24 1.34 0.03 -11.94
N ILE A 25 2.35 0.29 -12.80
CA ILE A 25 2.29 1.38 -13.78
C ILE A 25 1.16 1.17 -14.78
N PHE A 26 1.05 -0.03 -15.37
CA PHE A 26 0.02 -0.31 -16.36
C PHE A 26 -1.38 -0.17 -15.75
N GLN A 27 -1.62 -0.77 -14.57
CA GLN A 27 -2.89 -0.67 -13.84
C GLN A 27 -3.25 0.79 -13.52
N SER A 28 -2.28 1.59 -13.06
CA SER A 28 -2.47 3.02 -12.76
C SER A 28 -2.91 3.84 -13.97
N VAL A 29 -2.45 3.45 -15.17
CA VAL A 29 -2.88 4.07 -16.42
C VAL A 29 -4.25 3.51 -16.86
N SER A 30 -4.46 2.20 -16.78
CA SER A 30 -5.69 1.53 -17.22
C SER A 30 -6.93 2.01 -16.49
N VAL A 31 -6.84 2.35 -15.20
CA VAL A 31 -8.00 2.89 -14.44
C VAL A 31 -8.52 4.22 -14.99
N GLN A 32 -7.72 4.95 -15.78
CA GLN A 32 -8.15 6.18 -16.48
C GLN A 32 -9.03 5.87 -17.71
N PHE A 33 -9.19 4.60 -18.08
CA PHE A 33 -9.98 4.15 -19.23
C PHE A 33 -11.08 3.16 -18.78
N PRO A 34 -12.06 3.59 -17.95
CA PRO A 34 -13.04 2.69 -17.32
C PRO A 34 -13.98 1.97 -18.31
N SER A 35 -14.07 2.44 -19.56
CA SER A 35 -14.87 1.83 -20.63
C SER A 35 -14.10 0.85 -21.51
N VAL A 36 -12.80 0.66 -21.27
CA VAL A 36 -11.91 -0.19 -22.09
C VAL A 36 -11.55 -1.44 -21.32
N GLU A 37 -11.80 -2.60 -21.93
CA GLU A 37 -11.32 -3.87 -21.41
C GLU A 37 -9.99 -4.24 -22.09
N PHE A 38 -8.94 -4.39 -21.29
CA PHE A 38 -7.59 -4.73 -21.74
C PHE A 38 -7.35 -6.24 -21.64
N ASP A 39 -6.65 -6.82 -22.62
CA ASP A 39 -6.16 -8.20 -22.59
C ASP A 39 -4.66 -8.17 -22.26
N ILE A 40 -4.32 -8.56 -21.03
CA ILE A 40 -3.00 -8.36 -20.44
C ILE A 40 -2.35 -9.73 -20.21
N THR A 41 -1.12 -9.91 -20.71
CA THR A 41 -0.31 -11.10 -20.42
C THR A 41 0.99 -10.70 -19.73
N ASN A 42 1.27 -11.30 -18.58
CA ASN A 42 2.45 -11.03 -17.77
C ASN A 42 3.57 -12.04 -18.05
N TYR A 43 4.78 -11.54 -18.27
CA TYR A 43 6.00 -12.31 -18.48
C TYR A 43 7.09 -11.85 -17.50
N PRO A 44 7.11 -12.40 -16.27
CA PRO A 44 8.15 -12.12 -15.29
C PRO A 44 9.41 -12.97 -15.53
N PHE A 45 10.53 -12.58 -14.93
CA PHE A 45 11.80 -13.29 -14.91
C PHE A 45 12.41 -13.58 -16.31
N ILE A 46 12.22 -12.67 -17.26
CA ILE A 46 12.85 -12.76 -18.57
C ILE A 46 14.31 -12.31 -18.45
N GLN A 47 15.20 -13.27 -18.17
CA GLN A 47 16.62 -13.03 -17.88
C GLN A 47 17.55 -13.27 -19.07
N HIS A 48 17.06 -13.90 -20.14
CA HIS A 48 17.85 -14.33 -21.29
C HIS A 48 17.07 -14.14 -22.59
N ASP A 49 17.80 -14.04 -23.70
CA ASP A 49 17.30 -13.77 -25.05
C ASP A 49 16.46 -14.94 -25.61
N ASP A 50 16.85 -16.17 -25.29
CA ASP A 50 16.11 -17.39 -25.61
C ASP A 50 14.68 -17.42 -25.05
N MET A 51 14.46 -16.80 -23.88
CA MET A 51 13.13 -16.59 -23.30
C MET A 51 12.40 -15.40 -23.91
N LEU A 52 13.12 -14.31 -24.21
CA LEU A 52 12.55 -13.07 -24.73
C LEU A 52 12.03 -13.23 -26.16
N LEU A 53 12.84 -13.80 -27.07
CA LEU A 53 12.53 -13.85 -28.50
C LEU A 53 11.21 -14.58 -28.83
N PRO A 54 10.86 -15.73 -28.22
CA PRO A 54 9.55 -16.36 -28.40
C PRO A 54 8.38 -15.44 -28.01
N ILE A 55 8.53 -14.67 -26.93
CA ILE A 55 7.49 -13.74 -26.45
C ILE A 55 7.30 -12.60 -27.45
N LEU A 56 8.39 -12.04 -27.98
CA LEU A 56 8.32 -10.99 -29.00
C LEU A 56 7.68 -11.48 -30.31
N LYS A 57 7.98 -12.72 -30.71
CA LYS A 57 7.31 -13.39 -31.85
C LYS A 57 5.82 -13.56 -31.60
N GLN A 58 5.44 -13.99 -30.39
CA GLN A 58 4.05 -14.13 -29.99
C GLN A 58 3.33 -12.78 -29.99
N ALA A 59 3.97 -11.72 -29.49
CA ALA A 59 3.41 -10.37 -29.47
C ALA A 59 3.09 -9.89 -30.90
N LYS A 60 3.98 -10.16 -31.86
CA LYS A 60 3.73 -9.84 -33.28
C LYS A 60 2.49 -10.55 -33.82
N ILE A 61 2.37 -11.86 -33.58
CA ILE A 61 1.25 -12.67 -34.05
C ILE A 61 -0.06 -12.16 -33.45
N GLN A 62 -0.03 -11.82 -32.16
CA GLN A 62 -1.22 -11.35 -31.44
C GLN A 62 -1.50 -9.86 -31.62
N LYS A 63 -0.61 -9.11 -32.30
CA LYS A 63 -0.66 -7.64 -32.38
C LYS A 63 -0.71 -6.99 -30.99
N ALA A 64 0.06 -7.55 -30.04
CA ALA A 64 0.16 -7.04 -28.69
C ALA A 64 1.23 -5.94 -28.61
N SER A 65 0.88 -4.83 -27.97
CA SER A 65 1.83 -3.81 -27.54
C SER A 65 2.66 -4.33 -26.37
N ILE A 66 3.89 -3.86 -26.23
CA ILE A 66 4.80 -4.31 -25.17
C ILE A 66 5.13 -3.15 -24.24
N VAL A 67 4.94 -3.39 -22.94
CA VAL A 67 5.43 -2.52 -21.88
C VAL A 67 6.40 -3.35 -21.04
N ALA A 68 7.60 -2.85 -20.84
CA ALA A 68 8.68 -3.55 -20.19
C ALA A 68 9.23 -2.79 -18.98
N SER A 69 9.93 -3.52 -18.11
CA SER A 69 10.72 -2.99 -17.00
C SER A 69 12.08 -3.70 -16.97
N PHE A 70 12.89 -3.52 -18.02
CA PHE A 70 14.21 -4.13 -18.10
C PHE A 70 15.27 -3.25 -17.42
N ILE A 71 16.01 -3.84 -16.49
CA ILE A 71 17.25 -3.28 -15.93
C ILE A 71 18.45 -3.74 -16.78
N ASN A 72 18.39 -4.96 -17.30
CA ASN A 72 19.38 -5.49 -18.24
C ASN A 72 19.29 -4.74 -19.57
N LYS A 73 20.32 -3.95 -19.89
CA LYS A 73 20.39 -3.13 -21.11
C LYS A 73 20.42 -3.97 -22.39
N ASP A 74 21.01 -5.15 -22.36
CA ASP A 74 21.12 -6.00 -23.55
C ASP A 74 19.74 -6.57 -23.91
N LEU A 75 18.97 -7.03 -22.92
CA LEU A 75 17.58 -7.47 -23.14
C LEU A 75 16.68 -6.32 -23.59
N ASN A 76 16.85 -5.13 -23.00
CA ASN A 76 16.12 -3.94 -23.41
C ASN A 76 16.38 -3.64 -24.89
N LYS A 77 17.66 -3.64 -25.30
CA LYS A 77 18.06 -3.37 -26.69
C LYS A 77 17.50 -4.40 -27.66
N ILE A 78 17.58 -5.69 -27.33
CA ILE A 78 17.03 -6.77 -28.16
C ILE A 78 15.52 -6.59 -28.36
N ALA A 79 14.79 -6.23 -27.29
CA ALA A 79 13.35 -5.99 -27.36
C ALA A 79 13.03 -4.76 -28.22
N GLU A 80 13.73 -3.66 -27.99
CA GLU A 80 13.57 -2.41 -28.75
C GLU A 80 13.81 -2.63 -30.24
N ASP A 81 14.95 -3.21 -30.62
CA ASP A 81 15.33 -3.46 -32.02
C ASP A 81 14.31 -4.35 -32.73
N TYR A 82 13.90 -5.44 -32.08
CA TYR A 82 12.91 -6.34 -32.65
C TYR A 82 11.55 -5.64 -32.83
N CYS A 83 11.11 -4.89 -31.84
CA CYS A 83 9.80 -4.22 -31.88
C CYS A 83 9.77 -3.13 -32.95
N GLU A 84 10.85 -2.36 -33.10
CA GLU A 84 11.00 -1.38 -34.18
C GLU A 84 10.91 -2.06 -35.56
N MET A 85 11.67 -3.14 -35.78
CA MET A 85 11.63 -3.91 -37.03
C MET A 85 10.28 -4.55 -37.30
N ALA A 86 9.56 -4.96 -36.24
CA ALA A 86 8.27 -5.64 -36.36
C ALA A 86 7.06 -4.69 -36.39
N GLY A 87 7.26 -3.38 -36.19
CA GLY A 87 6.18 -2.40 -36.09
C GLY A 87 5.31 -2.59 -34.83
N ILE A 88 5.90 -3.08 -33.74
CA ILE A 88 5.23 -3.30 -32.46
C ILE A 88 5.52 -2.11 -31.55
N PHE A 89 4.49 -1.57 -30.88
CA PHE A 89 4.72 -0.55 -29.85
C PHE A 89 5.52 -1.14 -28.70
N TYR A 90 6.59 -0.46 -28.30
CA TYR A 90 7.47 -0.85 -27.22
C TYR A 90 7.74 0.34 -26.29
N LEU A 91 7.68 0.09 -24.99
CA LEU A 91 8.06 1.05 -23.96
C LEU A 91 8.75 0.32 -22.81
N ASN A 92 10.01 0.63 -22.53
CA ASN A 92 10.60 0.33 -21.23
C ASN A 92 10.35 1.50 -20.27
N VAL A 93 9.60 1.26 -19.20
CA VAL A 93 9.14 2.31 -18.27
C VAL A 93 10.27 2.96 -17.47
N LEU A 94 11.46 2.36 -17.46
CA LEU A 94 12.61 2.82 -16.68
C LEU A 94 13.52 3.79 -17.42
N ASP A 95 13.55 3.77 -18.77
CA ASP A 95 14.62 4.38 -19.57
C ASP A 95 14.82 5.86 -19.28
N LYS A 96 13.75 6.67 -19.36
CA LYS A 96 13.84 8.13 -19.17
C LYS A 96 14.37 8.52 -17.79
N LEU A 97 13.94 7.82 -16.75
CA LEU A 97 14.38 8.13 -15.38
C LEU A 97 15.82 7.70 -15.16
N MET A 98 16.21 6.53 -15.69
CA MET A 98 17.57 6.03 -15.63
C MET A 98 18.54 6.97 -16.35
N ASP A 99 18.21 7.41 -17.55
CA ASP A 99 19.02 8.36 -18.32
C ASP A 99 19.16 9.70 -17.60
N GLN A 100 18.09 10.18 -16.97
CA GLN A 100 18.12 11.40 -16.17
C GLN A 100 19.02 11.28 -14.93
N ILE A 101 18.99 10.15 -14.23
CA ILE A 101 19.87 9.94 -13.07
C ILE A 101 21.34 9.87 -13.51
N VAL A 102 21.62 9.16 -14.61
CA VAL A 102 22.97 9.10 -15.18
C VAL A 102 23.47 10.49 -15.57
N SER A 103 22.63 11.31 -16.21
CA SER A 103 23.02 12.66 -16.63
C SER A 103 23.30 13.60 -15.45
N GLN A 104 22.55 13.45 -14.34
CA GLN A 104 22.75 14.28 -13.14
C GLN A 104 23.92 13.84 -12.27
N THR A 105 24.18 12.53 -12.19
CA THR A 105 25.15 11.97 -11.23
C THR A 105 26.46 11.56 -11.87
N ASN A 106 26.49 11.36 -13.20
CA ASN A 106 27.55 10.67 -13.93
C ASN A 106 27.86 9.25 -13.41
N VAL A 107 26.95 8.65 -12.63
CA VAL A 107 27.08 7.28 -12.11
C VAL A 107 26.40 6.31 -13.06
N LYS A 108 27.12 5.26 -13.48
CA LYS A 108 26.55 4.21 -14.32
C LYS A 108 25.65 3.27 -13.49
N PRO A 109 24.50 2.83 -14.02
CA PRO A 109 23.67 1.83 -13.34
C PRO A 109 24.44 0.53 -13.12
N SER A 110 24.13 -0.17 -12.02
CA SER A 110 24.74 -1.48 -11.72
C SER A 110 24.35 -2.57 -12.72
N GLY A 111 23.23 -2.39 -13.43
CA GLY A 111 22.74 -3.29 -14.49
C GLY A 111 22.29 -4.66 -13.99
N LYS A 112 22.21 -4.88 -12.67
CA LYS A 112 21.81 -6.18 -12.11
C LYS A 112 20.32 -6.17 -11.75
N PRO A 113 19.48 -6.91 -12.50
CA PRO A 113 18.08 -7.05 -12.14
C PRO A 113 17.94 -7.80 -10.82
N GLY A 114 16.92 -7.44 -10.03
CA GLY A 114 16.66 -8.14 -8.77
C GLY A 114 17.74 -7.97 -7.69
N ILE A 115 18.67 -7.01 -7.81
CA ILE A 115 19.33 -6.50 -6.60
C ILE A 115 18.24 -5.80 -5.77
N ARG A 116 17.58 -6.59 -4.91
CA ARG A 116 17.23 -6.12 -3.57
C ARG A 116 18.50 -5.48 -3.04
N HIS A 117 18.48 -4.16 -2.88
CA HIS A 117 19.53 -3.48 -2.13
C HIS A 117 19.76 -4.25 -0.83
N GLN A 118 21.05 -4.43 -0.57
CA GLN A 118 21.68 -5.08 0.57
C GLN A 118 20.80 -5.26 1.80
N LEU A 119 20.77 -6.52 2.25
CA LEU A 119 19.92 -7.11 3.28
C LEU A 119 20.09 -6.58 4.72
N ASP A 120 20.86 -5.52 5.01
CA ASP A 120 21.38 -5.39 6.39
C ASP A 120 20.70 -4.38 7.32
N ASP A 121 20.02 -3.34 6.84
CA ASP A 121 19.42 -2.34 7.77
C ASP A 121 17.92 -2.16 7.60
N GLU A 122 17.44 -1.90 6.37
CA GLU A 122 16.01 -1.62 6.16
C GLU A 122 15.15 -2.88 6.34
N TYR A 123 15.68 -4.03 5.93
CA TYR A 123 15.03 -5.32 6.17
C TYR A 123 14.94 -5.62 7.67
N TYR A 124 16.04 -5.49 8.42
CA TYR A 124 16.04 -5.72 9.86
C TYR A 124 15.16 -4.71 10.61
N LYS A 125 15.19 -3.42 10.21
CA LYS A 125 14.29 -2.40 10.74
C LYS A 125 12.81 -2.76 10.49
N ARG A 126 12.48 -3.27 9.32
CA ARG A 126 11.13 -3.75 9.01
C ARG A 126 10.74 -4.97 9.84
N ILE A 127 11.64 -5.95 10.03
CA ILE A 127 11.38 -7.11 10.88
C ILE A 127 11.15 -6.66 12.33
N GLU A 128 12.01 -5.80 12.87
CA GLU A 128 11.87 -5.24 14.21
C GLU A 128 10.55 -4.47 14.37
N ALA A 129 10.18 -3.66 13.37
CA ALA A 129 8.91 -2.94 13.36
C ALA A 129 7.69 -3.88 13.35
N LEU A 130 7.75 -4.96 12.57
CA LEU A 130 6.69 -5.99 12.52
C LEU A 130 6.57 -6.72 13.85
N GLU A 131 7.69 -7.17 14.44
CA GLU A 131 7.69 -7.80 15.77
C GLU A 131 7.14 -6.85 16.83
N PHE A 132 7.52 -5.57 16.77
CA PHE A 132 6.99 -4.56 17.67
C PHE A 132 5.48 -4.39 17.52
N ALA A 133 4.97 -4.27 16.29
CA ALA A 133 3.54 -4.09 16.05
C ALA A 133 2.70 -5.29 16.49
N VAL A 134 3.16 -6.52 16.19
CA VAL A 134 2.50 -7.75 16.64
C VAL A 134 2.41 -7.81 18.17
N ASN A 135 3.48 -7.43 18.88
CA ASN A 135 3.53 -7.45 20.33
C ASN A 135 2.75 -6.31 21.01
N ASN A 136 2.26 -5.32 20.25
CA ASN A 136 1.60 -4.11 20.76
C ASN A 136 0.25 -3.83 20.08
N ASP A 137 -0.39 -4.83 19.48
CA ASP A 137 -1.65 -4.66 18.74
C ASP A 137 -2.87 -4.39 19.65
N ASP A 138 -2.82 -4.81 20.91
CA ASP A 138 -3.95 -4.75 21.84
C ASP A 138 -3.76 -3.76 23.01
N GLY A 139 -2.66 -3.01 23.01
CA GLY A 139 -2.37 -1.99 24.02
C GLY A 139 -2.06 -2.52 25.42
N GLN A 140 -1.80 -3.82 25.57
CA GLN A 140 -1.54 -4.45 26.88
C GLN A 140 -0.22 -4.01 27.53
N GLN A 141 0.71 -3.42 26.77
CA GLN A 141 1.99 -2.93 27.30
C GLN A 141 2.14 -1.40 27.14
N PRO A 142 1.44 -0.57 27.92
CA PRO A 142 1.48 0.89 27.75
C PRO A 142 2.89 1.51 27.81
N LYS A 143 3.83 0.88 28.53
CA LYS A 143 5.23 1.34 28.59
C LYS A 143 5.91 1.38 27.21
N ARG A 144 5.49 0.51 26.29
CA ARG A 144 6.03 0.42 24.93
C ARG A 144 5.65 1.61 24.05
N PHE A 145 4.68 2.43 24.44
CA PHE A 145 4.34 3.64 23.68
C PHE A 145 5.51 4.64 23.59
N ILE A 146 6.45 4.57 24.53
CA ILE A 146 7.69 5.38 24.50
C ILE A 146 8.57 4.95 23.31
N ASP A 147 8.67 3.64 23.09
CA ASP A 147 9.52 3.02 22.07
C ASP A 147 8.87 3.01 20.67
N ALA A 148 7.57 3.35 20.59
CA ALA A 148 6.85 3.42 19.34
C ALA A 148 7.24 4.66 18.53
N ASP A 149 7.28 4.50 17.21
CA ASP A 149 7.29 5.62 16.26
C ASP A 149 5.89 6.23 16.17
N ILE A 150 4.87 5.38 16.05
CA ILE A 150 3.47 5.80 15.87
C ILE A 150 2.59 5.06 16.88
N VAL A 151 1.68 5.79 17.51
CA VAL A 151 0.66 5.24 18.42
C VAL A 151 -0.72 5.51 17.85
N LEU A 152 -1.41 4.45 17.43
CA LEU A 152 -2.76 4.53 16.88
C LEU A 152 -3.79 4.41 17.98
N LEU A 153 -4.62 5.44 18.12
CA LEU A 153 -5.76 5.47 19.02
C LEU A 153 -7.04 5.21 18.24
N GLY A 154 -7.97 4.44 18.78
CA GLY A 154 -9.28 4.30 18.12
C GLY A 154 -10.20 3.31 18.78
N ILE A 155 -11.50 3.51 18.59
CA ILE A 155 -12.53 2.57 19.02
C ILE A 155 -12.47 1.27 18.21
N SER A 156 -13.22 0.25 18.60
CA SER A 156 -13.31 -0.99 17.82
C SER A 156 -13.79 -0.70 16.38
N ARG A 157 -13.25 -1.44 15.39
CA ARG A 157 -13.58 -1.32 13.95
C ARG A 157 -13.10 -0.03 13.26
N THR A 158 -11.95 0.48 13.68
CA THR A 158 -11.19 1.57 13.03
C THR A 158 -9.95 1.07 12.28
N SER A 159 -9.91 -0.21 11.89
CA SER A 159 -8.82 -0.84 11.11
C SER A 159 -7.40 -0.74 11.70
N LYS A 160 -7.26 -0.48 13.01
CA LYS A 160 -5.96 -0.39 13.71
C LYS A 160 -5.01 -1.56 13.43
N THR A 161 -5.46 -2.80 13.60
CA THR A 161 -4.60 -3.98 13.43
C THR A 161 -4.04 -4.10 12.00
N PRO A 162 -4.86 -4.14 10.93
CA PRO A 162 -4.34 -4.13 9.56
C PRO A 162 -3.43 -2.93 9.25
N LEU A 163 -3.78 -1.75 9.77
CA LEU A 163 -3.04 -0.52 9.51
C LEU A 163 -1.68 -0.49 10.21
N SER A 164 -1.61 -0.92 11.46
CA SER A 164 -0.37 -1.04 12.22
C SER A 164 0.60 -2.03 11.57
N MET A 165 0.09 -3.15 11.06
CA MET A 165 0.90 -4.13 10.31
C MET A 165 1.39 -3.56 8.98
N TYR A 166 0.55 -2.80 8.26
CA TYR A 166 0.95 -2.14 7.03
C TYR A 166 2.05 -1.10 7.26
N LEU A 167 1.90 -0.24 8.27
CA LEU A 167 2.92 0.74 8.67
C LEU A 167 4.21 0.08 9.16
N ALA A 168 4.10 -1.01 9.92
CA ALA A 168 5.26 -1.80 10.33
C ALA A 168 5.99 -2.43 9.14
N ASN A 169 5.25 -2.85 8.12
CA ASN A 169 5.80 -3.31 6.85
C ASN A 169 6.59 -2.22 6.10
N MET A 170 6.27 -0.94 6.36
CA MET A 170 7.01 0.23 5.89
C MET A 170 8.14 0.65 6.85
N GLY A 171 8.39 -0.10 7.91
CA GLY A 171 9.51 0.10 8.84
C GLY A 171 9.22 0.98 10.06
N TYR A 172 7.95 1.23 10.40
CA TYR A 172 7.58 2.02 11.59
C TYR A 172 7.16 1.12 12.77
N LYS A 173 7.72 1.36 13.97
CA LYS A 173 7.26 0.71 15.20
C LYS A 173 5.90 1.26 15.60
N VAL A 174 4.83 0.51 15.37
CA VAL A 174 3.46 0.96 15.67
C VAL A 174 2.91 0.28 16.91
N ALA A 175 2.29 1.03 17.81
CA ALA A 175 1.53 0.50 18.93
C ALA A 175 0.06 0.94 18.83
N ASN A 176 -0.86 0.05 19.20
CA ASN A 176 -2.29 0.33 19.18
C ASN A 176 -2.80 0.52 20.61
N LEU A 177 -3.56 1.58 20.85
CA LEU A 177 -4.31 1.77 22.09
C LEU A 177 -5.81 1.73 21.78
N PRO A 178 -6.50 0.62 22.09
CA PRO A 178 -7.95 0.53 21.92
C PRO A 178 -8.65 1.50 22.88
N LEU A 179 -9.60 2.27 22.34
CA LEU A 179 -10.43 3.18 23.13
C LEU A 179 -11.76 2.53 23.46
N VAL A 180 -11.99 2.31 24.75
CA VAL A 180 -13.23 1.76 25.31
C VAL A 180 -13.62 2.64 26.50
N PRO A 181 -14.85 3.20 26.55
CA PRO A 181 -15.26 4.13 27.60
C PRO A 181 -15.11 3.61 29.04
N GLU A 182 -15.20 2.29 29.23
CA GLU A 182 -15.07 1.62 30.53
C GLU A 182 -13.61 1.42 30.97
N SER A 183 -12.65 1.61 30.06
CA SER A 183 -11.23 1.35 30.32
C SER A 183 -10.49 2.64 30.62
N ARG A 184 -9.65 2.61 31.66
CA ARG A 184 -8.79 3.75 32.01
C ARG A 184 -7.71 3.93 30.94
N ILE A 185 -7.55 5.17 30.46
CA ILE A 185 -6.45 5.55 29.58
C ILE A 185 -5.13 5.51 30.35
N PRO A 186 -4.09 4.80 29.86
CA PRO A 186 -2.79 4.78 30.52
C PRO A 186 -2.16 6.17 30.58
N ASP A 187 -1.72 6.60 31.77
CA ASP A 187 -1.16 7.95 32.00
C ASP A 187 0.06 8.27 31.11
N ILE A 188 0.74 7.24 30.60
CA ILE A 188 1.89 7.37 29.70
C ILE A 188 1.52 8.04 28.37
N ILE A 189 0.28 7.93 27.89
CA ILE A 189 -0.14 8.56 26.62
C ILE A 189 -0.01 10.08 26.67
N TYR A 190 -0.16 10.68 27.85
CA TYR A 190 -0.02 12.12 28.07
C TYR A 190 1.43 12.56 28.20
N LYS A 191 2.39 11.61 28.25
CA LYS A 191 3.82 11.87 28.46
C LYS A 191 4.65 11.67 27.20
N ILE A 192 4.15 10.93 26.21
CA ILE A 192 4.84 10.74 24.94
C ILE A 192 4.63 11.96 24.02
N GLU A 193 5.49 12.09 23.02
CA GLU A 193 5.40 13.15 22.02
C GLU A 193 4.07 13.07 21.26
N ARG A 194 3.32 14.18 21.24
CA ARG A 194 2.00 14.27 20.58
C ARG A 194 2.07 13.98 19.08
N SER A 195 3.20 14.27 18.45
CA SER A 195 3.49 13.98 17.03
C SER A 195 3.43 12.49 16.69
N LYS A 196 3.63 11.62 17.67
CA LYS A 196 3.55 10.16 17.50
C LYS A 196 2.12 9.65 17.55
N ILE A 197 1.19 10.41 18.12
CA ILE A 197 -0.17 9.97 18.42
C ILE A 197 -1.07 10.30 17.23
N ILE A 198 -1.79 9.30 16.72
CA ILE A 198 -2.81 9.49 15.68
C ILE A 198 -4.13 8.88 16.13
N GLY A 199 -5.18 9.70 16.16
CA GLY A 199 -6.55 9.26 16.36
C GLY A 199 -7.14 8.68 15.08
N LEU A 200 -7.80 7.53 15.19
CA LEU A 200 -8.61 6.94 14.12
C LEU A 200 -10.07 7.02 14.52
N THR A 201 -10.89 7.49 13.58
CA THR A 201 -12.34 7.55 13.72
C THR A 201 -13.02 6.89 12.52
N ASN A 202 -14.32 6.65 12.64
CA ASN A 202 -15.11 6.03 11.59
C ASN A 202 -16.57 6.51 11.71
N ASP A 203 -17.32 6.40 10.63
CA ASP A 203 -18.71 6.82 10.59
C ASP A 203 -19.60 5.79 11.28
N VAL A 204 -20.63 6.26 11.98
CA VAL A 204 -21.59 5.42 12.71
C VAL A 204 -22.17 4.33 11.81
N ASN A 205 -22.58 4.69 10.59
CA ASN A 205 -23.16 3.77 9.62
C ASN A 205 -22.20 2.65 9.20
N VAL A 206 -20.92 2.98 9.02
CA VAL A 206 -19.87 2.04 8.61
C VAL A 206 -19.51 1.10 9.77
N LEU A 207 -19.38 1.63 10.98
CA LEU A 207 -19.17 0.84 12.20
C LEU A 207 -20.30 -0.17 12.42
N ASN A 208 -21.54 0.27 12.24
CA ASN A 208 -22.71 -0.60 12.35
C ASN A 208 -22.70 -1.73 11.32
N LYS A 209 -22.36 -1.41 10.07
CA LYS A 209 -22.19 -2.43 9.03
C LYS A 209 -21.18 -3.50 9.45
N PHE A 210 -19.97 -3.10 9.85
CA PHE A 210 -18.92 -4.04 10.27
C PHE A 210 -19.27 -4.84 11.54
N ARG A 211 -19.99 -4.24 12.50
CA ARG A 211 -20.43 -4.94 13.71
C ARG A 211 -21.47 -6.00 13.38
N ARG A 212 -22.44 -5.70 12.51
CA ARG A 212 -23.44 -6.67 12.02
C ARG A 212 -22.79 -7.83 11.27
N GLU A 213 -21.86 -7.54 10.36
CA GLU A 213 -21.11 -8.58 9.64
C GLU A 213 -20.37 -9.52 10.60
N ARG A 214 -19.77 -8.97 11.67
CA ARG A 214 -19.15 -9.79 12.73
C ARG A 214 -20.18 -10.67 13.46
N MET A 215 -21.29 -10.10 13.89
CA MET A 215 -22.33 -10.85 14.61
C MET A 215 -22.91 -11.99 13.75
N ARG A 216 -23.14 -11.72 12.46
CA ARG A 216 -23.55 -12.75 11.49
C ARG A 216 -22.52 -13.86 11.36
N SER A 217 -21.23 -13.53 11.34
CA SER A 217 -20.16 -14.55 11.32
C SER A 217 -20.13 -15.43 12.57
N TYR A 218 -20.73 -14.99 13.68
CA TYR A 218 -20.90 -15.77 14.91
C TYR A 218 -22.28 -16.43 15.03
N GLY A 219 -23.14 -16.34 14.02
CA GLY A 219 -24.47 -16.95 14.02
C GLY A 219 -25.49 -16.29 14.95
N ILE A 220 -25.31 -15.01 15.29
CA ILE A 220 -26.20 -14.25 16.19
C ILE A 220 -27.13 -13.35 15.35
N GLU A 221 -28.44 -13.44 15.55
CA GLU A 221 -29.46 -12.60 14.86
C GLU A 221 -29.81 -11.29 15.61
N ASP A 222 -30.30 -10.33 14.82
CA ASP A 222 -30.11 -8.87 14.90
C ASP A 222 -31.12 -8.14 15.83
N ALA A 223 -31.15 -8.46 17.13
CA ALA A 223 -32.20 -7.94 18.05
C ALA A 223 -31.94 -6.57 18.73
N SER A 224 -30.86 -5.82 18.41
CA SER A 224 -30.52 -4.59 19.19
C SER A 224 -29.92 -3.42 18.39
N LEU A 225 -30.46 -3.12 17.21
CA LEU A 225 -29.97 -2.03 16.33
C LEU A 225 -29.88 -0.67 17.05
N TYR A 226 -30.94 -0.24 17.74
CA TYR A 226 -30.96 1.06 18.44
C TYR A 226 -30.00 1.15 19.64
N THR A 227 -29.75 0.03 20.31
CA THR A 227 -28.82 -0.02 21.45
C THR A 227 -27.36 0.06 20.99
N ASN A 228 -27.07 -0.41 19.77
CA ASN A 228 -25.73 -0.36 19.18
C ASN A 228 -25.37 1.06 18.69
N ASP A 229 -26.33 1.81 18.13
CA ASP A 229 -26.11 3.19 17.65
C ASP A 229 -25.73 4.13 18.80
N ALA A 230 -26.56 4.19 19.85
CA ALA A 230 -26.28 5.02 21.03
C ALA A 230 -24.96 4.63 21.72
N ARG A 231 -24.60 3.33 21.66
CA ARG A 231 -23.33 2.83 22.19
C ARG A 231 -22.14 3.30 21.34
N ILE A 232 -22.24 3.22 20.02
CA ILE A 232 -21.21 3.70 19.09
C ILE A 232 -21.00 5.20 19.25
N GLU A 233 -22.08 5.98 19.33
CA GLU A 233 -22.00 7.42 19.56
C GLU A 233 -21.28 7.75 20.87
N LYS A 234 -21.58 7.02 21.95
CA LYS A 234 -20.87 7.17 23.22
C LYS A 234 -19.37 6.86 23.10
N GLU A 235 -19.01 5.81 22.35
CA GLU A 235 -17.62 5.44 22.10
C GLU A 235 -16.87 6.48 21.26
N LEU A 236 -17.52 7.00 20.21
CA LEU A 236 -16.96 8.06 19.36
C LEU A 236 -16.80 9.37 20.13
N ALA A 237 -17.79 9.77 20.94
CA ALA A 237 -17.70 10.96 21.77
C ALA A 237 -16.57 10.85 22.81
N TYR A 238 -16.42 9.68 23.43
CA TYR A 238 -15.31 9.40 24.33
C TYR A 238 -13.95 9.53 23.63
N ALA A 239 -13.81 8.95 22.43
CA ALA A 239 -12.57 9.04 21.65
C ALA A 239 -12.26 10.49 21.22
N ASN A 240 -13.25 11.22 20.70
CA ASN A 240 -13.08 12.61 20.27
C ASN A 240 -12.61 13.51 21.41
N LYS A 241 -13.19 13.35 22.61
CA LYS A 241 -12.75 14.10 23.79
C LYS A 241 -11.28 13.84 24.10
N LEU A 242 -10.83 12.59 24.05
CA LEU A 242 -9.42 12.25 24.26
C LEU A 242 -8.52 12.84 23.15
N TYR A 243 -8.98 12.83 21.90
CA TYR A 243 -8.22 13.41 20.79
C TYR A 243 -8.02 14.92 20.95
N GLU A 244 -9.06 15.64 21.40
CA GLU A 244 -8.99 17.06 21.72
C GLU A 244 -8.02 17.32 22.89
N GLU A 245 -8.09 16.52 23.96
CA GLU A 245 -7.19 16.62 25.11
C GLU A 245 -5.71 16.39 24.72
N LEU A 246 -5.45 15.44 23.82
CA LEU A 246 -4.11 15.12 23.32
C LEU A 246 -3.63 16.06 22.21
N ASN A 247 -4.53 16.82 21.58
CA ASN A 247 -4.27 17.63 20.39
C ASN A 247 -3.56 16.82 19.28
N CYS A 248 -4.04 15.60 19.02
CA CYS A 248 -3.49 14.71 18.01
C CYS A 248 -4.28 14.80 16.68
N PRO A 249 -3.63 14.58 15.52
CA PRO A 249 -4.34 14.42 14.26
C PRO A 249 -5.37 13.29 14.32
N VAL A 250 -6.53 13.48 13.70
CA VAL A 250 -7.60 12.48 13.62
C VAL A 250 -7.90 12.15 12.16
N ILE A 251 -7.88 10.87 11.81
CA ILE A 251 -8.16 10.37 10.46
C ILE A 251 -9.45 9.55 10.48
N ASN A 252 -10.41 9.92 9.64
CA ASN A 252 -11.60 9.11 9.41
C ASN A 252 -11.28 7.98 8.41
N VAL A 253 -11.52 6.72 8.77
CA VAL A 253 -11.18 5.56 7.92
C VAL A 253 -12.36 4.98 7.14
N ALA A 254 -13.55 5.60 7.19
CA ALA A 254 -14.80 5.06 6.67
C ALA A 254 -14.72 4.55 5.21
N ASP A 255 -14.19 5.39 4.31
CA ASP A 255 -14.13 5.12 2.86
C ASP A 255 -12.69 5.16 2.32
N ARG A 256 -11.70 4.92 3.19
CA ARG A 256 -10.28 4.96 2.82
C ARG A 256 -9.67 3.56 2.79
N SER A 257 -8.77 3.33 1.85
CA SER A 257 -7.95 2.12 1.87
C SER A 257 -6.93 2.16 3.02
N ILE A 258 -6.31 1.01 3.32
CA ILE A 258 -5.24 0.92 4.31
C ILE A 258 -4.04 1.75 3.85
N GLU A 259 -3.71 1.70 2.56
CA GLU A 259 -2.61 2.41 1.90
C GLU A 259 -2.81 3.93 1.97
N GLU A 260 -4.00 4.42 1.66
CA GLU A 260 -4.35 5.85 1.75
C GLU A 260 -4.26 6.35 3.19
N THR A 261 -4.81 5.57 4.13
CA THR A 261 -4.77 5.92 5.56
C THR A 261 -3.34 5.94 6.08
N ALA A 262 -2.52 4.93 5.73
CA ALA A 262 -1.11 4.87 6.11
C ALA A 262 -0.31 6.05 5.55
N THR A 263 -0.59 6.46 4.31
CA THR A 263 0.04 7.63 3.69
C THR A 263 -0.25 8.90 4.50
N LEU A 264 -1.52 9.14 4.88
CA LEU A 264 -1.90 10.29 5.72
C LEU A 264 -1.21 10.25 7.09
N ILE A 265 -1.14 9.08 7.73
CA ILE A 265 -0.44 8.89 9.01
C ILE A 265 1.03 9.30 8.90
N ILE A 266 1.72 8.80 7.88
CA ILE A 266 3.14 9.09 7.65
C ILE A 266 3.34 10.60 7.36
N MET A 267 2.43 11.22 6.62
CA MET A 267 2.47 12.67 6.38
C MET A 267 2.37 13.48 7.67
N PHE A 268 1.44 13.14 8.58
CA PHE A 268 1.32 13.80 9.88
C PHE A 268 2.53 13.53 10.79
N PHE A 269 3.03 12.30 10.79
CA PHE A 269 4.23 11.93 11.56
C PHE A 269 5.48 12.68 11.09
N ASN A 270 5.64 12.87 9.78
CA ASN A 270 6.82 13.54 9.22
C ASN A 270 6.74 15.07 9.27
N SER A 271 5.57 15.68 9.09
CA SER A 271 5.42 17.15 9.09
C SER A 271 5.79 17.80 10.43
N THR A 272 5.69 17.04 11.52
CA THR A 272 6.08 17.47 12.86
C THR A 272 7.58 17.38 13.12
N LYS A 273 8.33 16.58 12.34
CA LYS A 273 9.80 16.47 12.45
C LYS A 273 10.56 17.57 11.71
N THR A 274 9.99 18.13 10.64
CA THR A 274 10.62 19.17 9.82
C THR A 274 10.46 20.59 10.37
N SER A 275 9.70 20.75 11.46
CA SER A 275 9.40 22.05 12.08
C SER A 275 10.23 22.31 13.36
N GLY A 276 11.29 21.53 13.61
CA GLY A 276 12.17 21.60 14.78
C GLY A 276 13.64 21.69 14.41
#